data_AF-A0A349XZ03-F1
#
_entry.id   AF-A0A349XZ03-F1
#
_cell.length_a   1.000
_cell.length_b   1.000
_cell.length_c   1.000
_cell.angle_alpha   90.00
_cell.angle_beta   90.00
_cell.angle_gamma   90.00
#
_symmetry.space_group_name_H-M   'P 1'
#
loop_
_entity.id
_entity.type
_entity.pdbx_description
1 polymer ?
#
loop_
_entity_poly.entity_id
_entity_poly.type
_entity_poly.pdbx_seq_one_letter_code
_entity_poly.pdbx_strand_id
1 'polypeptide(L)' 'MPRTFEPDHLLTAIVEAFESDGYETVRDGDRTFARIETLGDEGSATMSEVNLSDIAMRAAQKLSHPKKFGDAA' A
#
# COMPACT_ATOMS: atom_id res chain seq x y z
N MET A 1 -12.10 19.04 13.75
CA MET A 1 -12.47 18.47 12.44
C MET A 1 -11.83 17.10 12.32
N PRO A 2 -12.57 16.04 11.93
CA PRO A 2 -11.94 14.76 11.62
C PRO A 2 -10.90 14.97 10.52
N ARG A 3 -9.70 14.42 10.67
CA ARG A 3 -8.69 14.44 9.62
C ARG A 3 -9.17 13.48 8.53
N THR A 4 -9.63 13.99 7.39
CA THR A 4 -9.82 13.18 6.20
C THR A 4 -8.45 12.94 5.60
N PHE A 5 -8.09 11.67 5.43
CA PHE A 5 -6.88 11.30 4.71
C PHE A 5 -7.27 11.03 3.26
N GLU A 6 -6.82 11.88 2.35
CA GLU A 6 -7.07 11.68 0.93
C GLU A 6 -6.26 10.46 0.44
N PRO A 7 -6.92 9.45 -0.16
CA PRO A 7 -6.24 8.24 -0.65
C PRO A 7 -5.08 8.55 -1.58
N ASP A 8 -5.17 9.60 -2.40
CA ASP A 8 -4.14 9.97 -3.37
C ASP A 8 -2.85 10.40 -2.69
N HIS A 9 -2.91 11.17 -1.59
CA HIS A 9 -1.71 11.56 -0.84
C HIS A 9 -1.05 10.35 -0.17
N LEU A 10 -1.86 9.40 0.33
CA LEU A 10 -1.32 8.15 0.87
C LEU A 10 -0.71 7.28 -0.22
N LEU A 11 -1.33 7.23 -1.40
CA LEU A 11 -0.80 6.49 -2.54
C LEU A 11 0.56 7.03 -2.96
N THR A 12 0.71 8.35 -3.08
CA THR A 12 2.01 8.98 -3.37
C THR A 12 3.07 8.57 -2.36
N ALA A 13 2.78 8.70 -1.05
CA ALA A 13 3.74 8.33 -0.01
C ALA A 13 4.10 6.84 -0.01
N ILE A 14 3.14 5.95 -0.31
CA ILE A 14 3.39 4.51 -0.41
C ILE A 14 4.26 4.20 -1.63
N VAL A 15 3.98 4.81 -2.78
CA VAL A 15 4.80 4.64 -4.00
C VAL A 15 6.23 5.08 -3.74
N GLU A 16 6.43 6.27 -3.18
CA GLU A 16 7.76 6.81 -2.85
C GLU A 16 8.53 5.88 -1.90
N ALA A 17 7.84 5.28 -0.92
CA ALA A 17 8.47 4.33 0.00
C ALA A 17 8.94 3.06 -0.72
N PHE A 18 8.11 2.47 -1.58
CA PHE A 18 8.48 1.28 -2.35
C PHE A 18 9.63 1.55 -3.32
N GLU A 19 9.60 2.68 -4.03
CA GLU A 19 10.68 3.06 -4.95
C GLU A 19 11.99 3.34 -4.20
N SER A 20 11.92 3.97 -3.02
CA SER A 20 13.10 4.21 -2.17
C SER A 20 13.72 2.92 -1.65
N ASP A 21 12.91 1.89 -1.42
CA ASP A 21 13.36 0.54 -1.04
C ASP A 21 13.86 -0.28 -2.26
N GLY A 22 13.82 0.29 -3.46
CA GLY A 22 14.33 -0.32 -4.70
C GLY A 22 13.33 -1.22 -5.43
N TYR A 23 12.05 -1.19 -5.06
CA TYR A 23 11.01 -1.92 -5.77
C TYR A 23 10.57 -1.18 -7.04
N GLU A 24 10.31 -1.93 -8.11
CA GLU A 24 9.70 -1.38 -9.33
C GLU A 24 8.21 -1.11 -9.08
N THR A 25 7.73 0.08 -9.42
CA THR A 25 6.30 0.37 -9.46
C THR A 25 5.82 0.53 -10.90
N VAL A 26 4.62 0.00 -11.17
CA VAL A 26 4.00 0.04 -12.50
C VAL A 26 2.57 0.52 -12.36
N ARG A 27 2.16 1.40 -13.27
CA ARG A 27 0.78 1.85 -13.38
C ARG A 27 0.03 1.04 -14.44
N ASP A 28 -1.10 0.47 -14.04
CA ASP A 28 -2.05 -0.21 -14.93
C ASP A 28 -3.44 0.43 -14.77
N GLY A 29 -3.81 1.25 -15.76
CA GLY A 29 -4.98 2.13 -15.70
C GLY A 29 -4.92 3.10 -14.51
N ASP A 30 -5.93 3.02 -13.64
CA ASP A 30 -6.05 3.85 -12.43
C ASP A 30 -5.40 3.23 -11.19
N ARG A 31 -4.76 2.06 -11.34
CA ARG A 31 -4.14 1.34 -10.23
C ARG A 31 -2.63 1.35 -10.36
N THR A 32 -1.95 1.44 -9.22
CA THR A 32 -0.50 1.34 -9.11
C THR A 32 -0.15 0.06 -8.38
N PHE A 33 0.82 -0.66 -8.92
CA PHE A 33 1.30 -1.94 -8.39
C PHE A 33 2.80 -1.85 -8.12
N ALA A 34 3.27 -2.46 -7.03
CA ALA A 34 4.70 -2.73 -6.83
C ALA A 34 5.01 -4.17 -7.20
N ARG A 35 6.12 -4.38 -7.90
CA ARG A 35 6.68 -5.70 -8.20
C ARG A 35 7.73 -6.06 -7.16
N ILE A 36 7.53 -7.21 -6.53
CA ILE A 36 8.39 -7.74 -5.48
C ILE A 36 8.96 -9.07 -5.96
N GLU A 37 10.26 -9.09 -6.19
CA GLU A 37 11.01 -10.32 -6.39
C GLU A 37 11.37 -10.90 -5.02
N THR A 38 10.97 -12.14 -4.77
CA THR A 38 11.33 -12.88 -3.56
C THR A 38 12.22 -14.05 -3.95
N LEU A 39 13.41 -14.10 -3.37
CA LEU A 39 14.33 -15.22 -3.52
C LEU A 39 13.96 -16.31 -2.50
N GLY A 40 13.60 -17.49 -3.02
CA GLY A 40 13.39 -18.70 -2.23
C GLY A 40 14.70 -19.41 -1.89
N ASP A 41 14.63 -20.32 -0.92
CA ASP A 41 15.78 -20.99 -0.32
C ASP A 41 16.61 -21.83 -1.31
N GLU A 42 16.02 -22.23 -2.43
CA GLU A 42 16.67 -23.06 -3.48
C GLU A 42 17.09 -22.23 -4.72
N GLY A 43 17.17 -20.90 -4.60
CA GLY A 43 17.54 -20.02 -5.72
C GLY A 43 16.41 -19.80 -6.73
N SER A 44 15.18 -20.19 -6.38
CA SER A 44 13.99 -19.84 -7.14
C SER A 44 13.62 -18.37 -6.88
N ALA A 45 13.40 -17.59 -7.93
CA ALA A 45 12.86 -16.24 -7.81
C ALA A 45 11.36 -16.29 -8.11
N THR A 46 10.55 -15.74 -7.19
CA THR A 46 9.11 -15.56 -7.41
C THR A 46 8.82 -14.07 -7.52
N MET A 47 8.15 -13.67 -8.59
CA MET A 47 7.65 -12.30 -8.76
C MET A 47 6.22 -12.20 -8.25
N SER A 48 5.95 -11.24 -7.37
CA SER A 48 4.62 -10.92 -6.87
C SER A 48 4.26 -9.47 -7.18
N GLU A 49 2.98 -9.21 -7.46
CA GLU A 49 2.47 -7.85 -7.66
C GLU A 49 1.58 -7.43 -6.48
N VAL A 50 1.86 -6.26 -5.91
CA VAL A 50 1.13 -5.70 -4.76
C VAL A 50 0.39 -4.44 -5.20
N ASN A 51 -0.94 -4.43 -5.07
CA ASN A 51 -1.77 -3.27 -5.43
C ASN A 51 -1.65 -2.15 -4.39
N LEU A 52 -0.85 -1.12 -4.67
CA LEU A 52 -0.61 0.01 -3.78
C LEU A 52 -1.84 0.91 -3.65
N SER A 53 -2.64 1.04 -4.72
CA SER A 53 -3.89 1.83 -4.71
C SER A 53 -4.91 1.26 -3.72
N ASP A 54 -5.05 -0.08 -3.67
CA ASP A 54 -5.93 -0.73 -2.69
C ASP A 54 -5.43 -0.52 -1.25
N ILE A 55 -4.11 -0.55 -1.03
CA ILE A 55 -3.51 -0.28 0.29
C ILE A 55 -3.82 1.16 0.71
N ALA A 56 -3.61 2.13 -0.17
CA ALA A 56 -3.87 3.54 0.08
C ALA A 56 -5.35 3.80 0.41
N MET A 57 -6.28 3.25 -0.37
CA MET A 57 -7.72 3.33 -0.09
C MET A 57 -8.08 2.76 1.29
N ARG A 58 -7.60 1.56 1.60
CA ARG A 58 -7.90 0.90 2.89
C ARG A 58 -7.28 1.66 4.06
N ALA A 59 -6.08 2.20 3.88
CA ALA A 59 -5.41 3.03 4.89
C ALA A 59 -6.18 4.34 5.14
N ALA A 60 -6.59 5.05 4.08
CA ALA A 60 -7.40 6.26 4.18
C ALA A 60 -8.69 6.04 4.98
N GLN A 61 -9.40 4.93 4.70
CA GLN A 61 -10.63 4.58 5.41
C GLN A 61 -10.38 4.34 6.91
N LYS A 62 -9.34 3.56 7.25
CA LYS A 62 -8.99 3.25 8.64
C LYS A 62 -8.53 4.49 9.41
N LEU A 63 -7.75 5.36 8.78
CA LEU A 63 -7.23 6.58 9.41
C LEU A 63 -8.31 7.65 9.58
N SER A 64 -9.27 7.72 8.67
CA SER A 64 -10.41 8.64 8.75
C SER A 64 -11.49 8.17 9.74
N HIS A 65 -11.60 6.85 9.96
CA HIS A 65 -12.50 6.24 10.93
C HIS A 65 -11.73 5.32 11.89
N PRO A 66 -10.88 5.88 12.78
CA PRO A 66 -10.19 5.07 13.76
C PRO A 66 -11.25 4.39 14.63
N LYS A 67 -11.32 3.05 14.58
CA LYS A 67 -12.10 2.32 15.58
C LYS A 67 -11.61 2.79 16.95
N LYS A 68 -12.51 3.34 17.77
CA LYS A 68 -12.22 3.56 19.18
C LYS A 68 -11.91 2.19 19.76
N PHE A 69 -10.65 1.94 20.12
CA PHE A 69 -10.33 0.85 21.04
C PHE A 69 -11.03 1.18 22.36
N GLY A 70 -12.20 0.58 22.59
CA GLY A 70 -13.05 0.96 23.73
C GLY A 70 -14.40 0.26 23.84
N ASP A 71 -14.97 -0.28 22.76
CA ASP A 71 -16.21 -1.05 22.83
C ASP A 71 -15.96 -2.52 22.48
N ALA A 72 -15.32 -3.23 23.42
CA ALA A 72 -15.54 -4.65 23.60
C ALA A 72 -16.38 -4.77 24.87
N ALA A 73 -17.70 -4.88 24.69
CA ALA A 73 -18.63 -5.32 25.72
C ALA A 73 -18.77 -6.84 25.66
#